data_AF-A0A7W8FBD4-F1
#
_entry.id   AF-A0A7W8FBD4-F1
#
_cell.length_a   1.000
_cell.length_b   1.000
_cell.length_c   1.000
_cell.angle_alpha   90.00
_cell.angle_beta   90.00
_cell.angle_gamma   90.00
#
_symmetry.space_group_name_H-M   'P 1'
#
loop_
_entity.id
_entity.type
_entity.pdbx_description
1 polymer ?
#
loop_
_entity_poly.entity_id
_entity_poly.type
_entity_poly.pdbx_seq_one_letter_code
_entity_poly.pdbx_strand_id
1 'polypeptide(L)'
;MNDTPGWASPGSAPSEGQEPGASGPAEPAGRPNPEQPAEQPERAPQEPGVKWSKEQPQAGQWSAPTVRPGPTDPAPPPGQGWGAPPPGGHGGPGGSGGRGAWGGGWGGPPPAAKPGVIPLRPLGVGEILDGAVSTMRTHWRTVLGISLAVAVLTEIVVVLLQGLVLDNSSTEALNDPSATLGELTDAMGDALLNSGVVFLITLVGTVAATALLTTVTSRAVLGKSVTIGEAWRDARPQIVKLFGLICLLLLITAGIVTVGALPGFLVTLAAGSEVGVGLTVLGLVGAGVLALWLMIRFSLASPTLMLEKQGIVKAMSRSAKLVRGSWWRVFGIQLLATIIANVVASIIVIPFTFLAATLSGDGVSGFLNTAGGDIGWTFLIVSGIGSVIGAMITFPITAGVTVLLYIDQRIRREALDLELARAAGIQDHGTGATPGS
;
A
#
# COMPACT_ATOMS: atom_id res chain seq x y z
N MET A 1 -8.44 0.67 29.41
CA MET A 1 -9.41 1.54 28.72
C MET A 1 -9.73 0.88 27.39
N ASN A 2 -10.77 0.04 27.37
CA ASN A 2 -11.25 -0.69 26.21
C ASN A 2 -12.52 0.03 25.73
N ASP A 3 -12.48 0.64 24.55
CA ASP A 3 -13.67 1.14 23.87
C ASP A 3 -13.59 0.73 22.39
N THR A 4 -14.28 -0.35 22.06
CA THR A 4 -14.67 -0.72 20.70
C THR A 4 -16.13 -0.31 20.51
N PRO A 5 -16.48 0.59 19.57
CA PRO A 5 -17.88 0.87 19.28
C PRO A 5 -18.50 -0.31 18.52
N GLY A 6 -19.56 -0.89 19.10
CA GLY A 6 -20.38 -1.91 18.47
C GLY A 6 -21.14 -1.37 17.27
N TRP A 7 -21.17 -2.15 16.20
CA TRP A 7 -22.07 -1.99 15.06
C TRP A 7 -23.48 -2.46 15.46
N ALA A 8 -24.51 -1.65 15.19
CA ALA A 8 -25.92 -2.02 15.37
C ALA A 8 -26.53 -2.48 14.04
N SER A 9 -27.20 -3.63 14.04
CA SER A 9 -28.02 -4.12 12.91
C SER A 9 -29.28 -3.26 12.74
N PRO A 10 -29.78 -3.04 11.50
CA PRO A 10 -31.08 -2.41 11.29
C PRO A 10 -32.20 -3.40 11.64
N GLY A 11 -32.88 -3.15 12.75
CA GLY A 11 -34.11 -3.84 13.14
C GLY A 11 -35.33 -3.22 12.46
N SER A 12 -36.22 -4.10 12.02
CA SER A 12 -37.52 -3.82 11.42
C SER A 12 -38.42 -2.93 12.30
N ALA A 13 -39.18 -2.05 11.67
CA ALA A 13 -40.16 -1.17 12.32
C ALA A 13 -41.30 -1.94 13.01
N PRO A 14 -41.88 -1.37 14.08
CA PRO A 14 -43.27 -1.60 14.42
C PRO A 14 -44.10 -0.32 14.28
N SER A 15 -45.28 -0.50 13.68
CA SER A 15 -46.34 0.49 13.53
C SER A 15 -47.09 0.74 14.85
N GLU A 16 -47.55 1.99 14.98
CA GLU A 16 -48.76 2.48 15.67
C GLU A 16 -48.96 2.30 17.19
N GLY A 17 -49.21 3.45 17.83
CA GLY A 17 -50.45 3.64 18.60
C GLY A 17 -50.33 3.92 20.09
N GLN A 18 -50.91 5.05 20.50
CA GLN A 18 -51.47 5.37 21.84
C GLN A 18 -50.55 6.07 22.89
N GLU A 19 -50.69 7.40 22.97
CA GLU A 19 -50.68 8.18 24.23
C GLU A 19 -52.13 8.31 24.77
N PRO A 20 -52.45 8.89 25.96
CA PRO A 20 -51.61 9.59 26.95
C PRO A 20 -51.88 9.21 28.43
N GLY A 21 -51.04 9.66 29.37
CA GLY A 21 -51.41 9.67 30.79
C GLY A 21 -50.32 10.20 31.73
N ALA A 22 -50.60 11.33 32.38
CA ALA A 22 -49.71 12.14 33.20
C ALA A 22 -49.52 11.62 34.64
N SER A 23 -48.34 11.90 35.23
CA SER A 23 -48.21 12.24 36.67
C SER A 23 -46.78 12.69 37.01
N GLY A 24 -46.69 13.82 37.72
CA GLY A 24 -45.45 14.49 38.16
C GLY A 24 -44.78 13.92 39.42
N PRO A 25 -43.79 14.64 39.99
CA PRO A 25 -42.69 14.09 40.78
C PRO A 25 -42.80 14.33 42.30
N ALA A 26 -42.13 13.51 43.11
CA ALA A 26 -41.74 13.85 44.49
C ALA A 26 -40.62 12.93 45.05
N GLU A 27 -39.50 13.55 45.40
CA GLU A 27 -38.45 13.18 46.39
C GLU A 27 -39.03 13.24 47.84
N PRO A 28 -38.30 13.16 49.00
CA PRO A 28 -36.86 12.91 49.31
C PRO A 28 -36.59 12.10 50.64
N ALA A 29 -35.31 12.14 51.08
CA ALA A 29 -34.78 12.02 52.47
C ALA A 29 -34.52 10.60 53.04
N GLY A 30 -33.47 10.32 53.84
CA GLY A 30 -32.48 11.14 54.54
C GLY A 30 -31.40 10.27 55.26
N ARG A 31 -30.32 10.92 55.69
CA ARG A 31 -29.07 10.46 56.39
C ARG A 31 -29.34 9.93 57.83
N PRO A 32 -28.37 9.64 58.77
CA PRO A 32 -26.87 9.64 58.77
C PRO A 32 -26.15 8.47 59.54
N ASN A 33 -24.80 8.52 59.52
CA ASN A 33 -23.69 7.80 60.24
C ASN A 33 -23.82 7.74 61.81
N PRO A 34 -22.94 7.16 62.69
CA PRO A 34 -21.53 6.67 62.56
C PRO A 34 -21.03 5.47 63.49
N GLU A 35 -19.71 5.23 63.50
CA GLU A 35 -18.80 4.65 64.55
C GLU A 35 -18.32 3.16 64.56
N GLN A 36 -16.98 3.01 64.69
CA GLN A 36 -16.07 1.83 64.71
C GLN A 36 -15.93 1.20 66.15
N PRO A 37 -15.02 0.23 66.52
CA PRO A 37 -13.93 -0.48 65.82
C PRO A 37 -13.69 -2.01 66.12
N ALA A 38 -12.82 -2.60 65.28
CA ALA A 38 -11.79 -3.65 65.49
C ALA A 38 -12.09 -5.08 65.99
N GLU A 39 -11.69 -6.08 65.18
CA GLU A 39 -10.91 -7.27 65.58
C GLU A 39 -10.26 -7.94 64.33
N GLN A 40 -8.98 -8.32 64.44
CA GLN A 40 -8.18 -9.15 63.50
C GLN A 40 -8.32 -10.64 63.90
N PRO A 41 -8.01 -11.68 63.08
CA PRO A 41 -6.66 -11.86 62.49
C PRO A 41 -6.53 -12.67 61.16
N GLU A 42 -5.30 -12.62 60.63
CA GLU A 42 -4.55 -13.70 59.95
C GLU A 42 -4.70 -14.09 58.46
N ARG A 43 -3.52 -14.40 57.91
CA ARG A 43 -3.12 -14.75 56.53
C ARG A 43 -3.66 -16.10 56.07
N ALA A 44 -3.91 -16.22 54.76
CA ALA A 44 -3.95 -17.50 54.03
C ALA A 44 -3.03 -17.47 52.78
N PRO A 45 -2.51 -18.63 52.31
CA PRO A 45 -1.26 -18.76 51.52
C PRO A 45 -1.47 -19.02 50.01
N GLN A 46 -0.34 -19.07 49.28
CA GLN A 46 -0.19 -19.30 47.82
C GLN A 46 -0.41 -20.76 47.35
N GLU A 47 -0.73 -20.87 46.03
CA GLU A 47 -0.64 -22.01 45.08
C GLU A 47 -1.82 -23.02 44.98
N PRO A 48 -2.00 -23.83 43.88
CA PRO A 48 -1.29 -23.92 42.58
C PRO A 48 -2.21 -23.97 41.31
N GLY A 49 -1.59 -23.98 40.13
CA GLY A 49 -2.18 -23.86 38.79
C GLY A 49 -3.26 -24.87 38.36
N VAL A 50 -4.18 -24.37 37.52
CA VAL A 50 -5.32 -25.10 36.97
C VAL A 50 -4.90 -25.89 35.72
N LYS A 51 -4.97 -27.22 35.86
CA LYS A 51 -4.67 -28.25 34.86
C LYS A 51 -5.83 -28.39 33.87
N TRP A 52 -5.67 -27.93 32.63
CA TRP A 52 -6.62 -28.09 31.51
C TRP A 52 -6.76 -29.54 30.97
N SER A 53 -6.40 -30.55 31.76
CA SER A 53 -6.19 -31.92 31.28
C SER A 53 -7.17 -32.94 31.88
N LYS A 54 -8.31 -32.52 32.43
CA LYS A 54 -9.27 -33.43 33.07
C LYS A 54 -10.63 -33.59 32.38
N GLU A 55 -10.95 -32.80 31.36
CA GLU A 55 -12.19 -32.96 30.56
C GLU A 55 -11.94 -33.14 29.05
N GLN A 56 -10.85 -33.79 28.64
CA GLN A 56 -10.66 -34.15 27.24
C GLN A 56 -11.45 -35.45 26.93
N PRO A 57 -12.43 -35.44 26.00
CA PRO A 57 -13.07 -36.67 25.57
C PRO A 57 -12.05 -37.60 24.89
N GLN A 58 -12.24 -38.91 25.05
CA GLN A 58 -11.32 -39.94 24.56
C GLN A 58 -11.07 -39.78 23.05
N ALA A 59 -9.80 -39.86 22.63
CA ALA A 59 -9.43 -39.83 21.22
C ALA A 59 -10.10 -41.01 20.50
N GLY A 60 -11.00 -40.72 19.55
CA GLY A 60 -11.61 -41.72 18.69
C GLY A 60 -10.50 -42.45 17.91
N GLN A 61 -10.45 -43.78 18.05
CA GLN A 61 -9.54 -44.61 17.25
C GLN A 61 -9.96 -44.53 15.79
N TRP A 62 -9.11 -43.90 14.96
CA TRP A 62 -9.30 -43.86 13.52
C TRP A 62 -8.83 -45.19 12.92
N SER A 63 -9.77 -46.06 12.58
CA SER A 63 -9.49 -47.32 11.89
C SER A 63 -9.37 -47.06 10.38
N ALA A 64 -8.20 -47.32 9.81
CA ALA A 64 -8.00 -47.26 8.37
C ALA A 64 -8.87 -48.33 7.66
N PRO A 65 -9.46 -48.06 6.47
CA PRO A 65 -10.21 -49.07 5.74
C PRO A 65 -9.29 -50.20 5.27
N THR A 66 -9.32 -51.34 5.95
CA THR A 66 -8.75 -52.59 5.45
C THR A 66 -9.65 -53.11 4.33
N VAL A 67 -9.12 -53.11 3.11
CA VAL A 67 -9.74 -53.78 1.95
C VAL A 67 -9.75 -55.29 2.24
N ARG A 68 -10.96 -55.86 2.32
CA ARG A 68 -11.19 -57.31 2.42
C ARG A 68 -11.14 -57.89 0.99
N PRO A 69 -10.31 -58.89 0.67
CA PRO A 69 -10.37 -59.54 -0.64
C PRO A 69 -11.56 -60.51 -0.68
N GLY A 70 -12.49 -60.26 -1.60
CA GLY A 70 -13.60 -61.13 -1.96
C GLY A 70 -13.64 -61.36 -3.48
N PRO A 71 -14.33 -62.40 -3.97
CA PRO A 71 -13.84 -63.25 -5.08
C PRO A 71 -13.90 -62.64 -6.48
N THR A 72 -13.01 -63.18 -7.31
CA THR A 72 -12.77 -62.98 -8.75
C THR A 72 -14.02 -62.98 -9.65
N ASP A 73 -14.04 -62.09 -10.67
CA ASP A 73 -14.40 -62.34 -12.09
C ASP A 73 -14.49 -61.00 -12.89
N PRO A 74 -14.46 -60.98 -14.24
CA PRO A 74 -13.28 -61.09 -15.11
C PRO A 74 -12.94 -59.77 -15.85
N ALA A 75 -11.72 -59.70 -16.39
CA ALA A 75 -11.18 -58.56 -17.14
C ALA A 75 -11.97 -58.21 -18.43
N PRO A 76 -12.13 -56.92 -18.79
CA PRO A 76 -12.69 -56.53 -20.08
C PRO A 76 -11.62 -56.59 -21.21
N PRO A 77 -12.03 -56.92 -22.45
CA PRO A 77 -11.11 -57.21 -23.56
C PRO A 77 -10.47 -55.95 -24.18
N PRO A 78 -9.35 -56.08 -24.91
CA PRO A 78 -8.71 -54.97 -25.59
C PRO A 78 -9.43 -54.68 -26.92
N GLY A 79 -10.19 -53.58 -26.98
CA GLY A 79 -10.89 -53.14 -28.18
C GLY A 79 -10.23 -51.91 -28.81
N GLN A 80 -9.56 -52.13 -29.95
CA GLN A 80 -9.19 -51.10 -30.91
C GLN A 80 -10.47 -50.47 -31.51
N GLY A 81 -10.49 -49.14 -31.68
CA GLY A 81 -11.58 -48.48 -32.39
C GLY A 81 -11.43 -46.97 -32.46
N TRP A 82 -10.80 -46.49 -33.54
CA TRP A 82 -10.96 -45.12 -34.01
C TRP A 82 -12.42 -44.93 -34.46
N GLY A 83 -13.15 -44.01 -33.82
CA GLY A 83 -14.56 -43.75 -34.07
C GLY A 83 -14.87 -42.25 -34.12
N ALA A 84 -15.65 -41.88 -35.13
CA ALA A 84 -16.03 -40.56 -35.63
C ALA A 84 -16.59 -39.51 -34.61
N PRO A 85 -16.59 -38.21 -34.98
CA PRO A 85 -17.14 -37.14 -34.16
C PRO A 85 -18.69 -37.09 -34.23
N PRO A 86 -19.40 -36.76 -33.14
CA PRO A 86 -20.83 -36.47 -33.19
C PRO A 86 -21.12 -35.02 -33.64
N PRO A 87 -22.34 -34.77 -34.18
CA PRO A 87 -22.63 -33.62 -35.03
C PRO A 87 -22.99 -32.35 -34.27
N GLY A 88 -22.74 -31.21 -34.92
CA GLY A 88 -22.95 -29.87 -34.38
C GLY A 88 -24.40 -29.56 -34.02
N GLY A 89 -24.58 -29.03 -32.80
CA GLY A 89 -25.80 -28.35 -32.36
C GLY A 89 -25.59 -26.84 -32.32
N HIS A 90 -26.45 -26.11 -33.03
CA HIS A 90 -26.52 -24.65 -33.01
C HIS A 90 -27.30 -24.18 -31.77
N GLY A 91 -26.78 -23.20 -31.03
CA GLY A 91 -27.56 -22.52 -29.99
C GLY A 91 -26.81 -21.45 -29.19
N GLY A 92 -27.11 -20.17 -29.46
CA GLY A 92 -27.06 -19.08 -28.47
C GLY A 92 -25.86 -18.12 -28.49
N PRO A 93 -26.07 -16.80 -28.66
CA PRO A 93 -25.02 -15.80 -28.52
C PRO A 93 -24.96 -15.26 -27.08
N GLY A 94 -23.76 -15.26 -26.47
CA GLY A 94 -23.47 -14.40 -25.31
C GLY A 94 -22.71 -15.07 -24.16
N GLY A 95 -21.50 -14.58 -23.92
CA GLY A 95 -20.76 -14.84 -22.68
C GLY A 95 -19.30 -15.19 -22.90
N SER A 96 -18.44 -14.18 -23.03
CA SER A 96 -16.99 -14.33 -23.04
C SER A 96 -16.48 -14.80 -21.67
N GLY A 97 -16.50 -16.11 -21.44
CA GLY A 97 -15.88 -16.79 -20.30
C GLY A 97 -14.39 -17.01 -20.55
N GLY A 98 -13.56 -16.58 -19.59
CA GLY A 98 -12.11 -16.66 -19.63
C GLY A 98 -11.60 -18.09 -19.83
N ARG A 99 -10.51 -18.18 -20.61
CA ARG A 99 -9.80 -19.42 -20.93
C ARG A 99 -9.45 -20.19 -19.65
N GLY A 100 -9.91 -21.44 -19.61
CA GLY A 100 -9.60 -22.39 -18.54
C GLY A 100 -8.11 -22.64 -18.40
N ALA A 101 -7.63 -22.50 -17.18
CA ALA A 101 -6.37 -23.10 -16.74
C ALA A 101 -6.63 -24.59 -16.51
N TRP A 102 -5.91 -25.41 -17.26
CA TRP A 102 -5.90 -26.86 -17.19
C TRP A 102 -5.25 -27.31 -15.88
N GLY A 103 -5.95 -28.15 -15.11
CA GLY A 103 -5.44 -28.72 -13.86
C GLY A 103 -6.53 -29.17 -12.90
N GLY A 104 -7.55 -29.87 -13.40
CA GLY A 104 -8.50 -30.59 -12.54
C GLY A 104 -7.83 -31.86 -12.00
N GLY A 105 -7.93 -32.08 -10.67
CA GLY A 105 -7.71 -33.41 -10.12
C GLY A 105 -6.80 -33.57 -8.91
N TRP A 106 -6.53 -32.56 -8.08
CA TRP A 106 -6.04 -32.78 -6.70
C TRP A 106 -6.57 -31.67 -5.79
N GLY A 107 -7.12 -32.05 -4.62
CA GLY A 107 -7.87 -31.19 -3.70
C GLY A 107 -7.10 -30.00 -3.13
N GLY A 108 -6.94 -28.95 -3.93
CA GLY A 108 -6.62 -27.62 -3.43
C GLY A 108 -7.80 -27.04 -2.66
N PRO A 109 -7.56 -26.17 -1.66
CA PRO A 109 -8.63 -25.48 -0.95
C PRO A 109 -9.55 -24.75 -1.94
N PRO A 110 -10.87 -24.67 -1.64
CA PRO A 110 -11.86 -24.13 -2.57
C PRO A 110 -11.43 -22.74 -3.08
N PRO A 111 -11.73 -22.41 -4.35
CA PRO A 111 -11.40 -21.11 -4.91
C PRO A 111 -11.97 -20.01 -4.01
N ALA A 112 -11.11 -19.25 -3.34
CA ALA A 112 -11.55 -18.10 -2.55
C ALA A 112 -12.34 -17.16 -3.46
N ALA A 113 -13.47 -16.64 -2.95
CA ALA A 113 -14.28 -15.69 -3.70
C ALA A 113 -13.40 -14.54 -4.20
N LYS A 114 -13.55 -14.18 -5.48
CA LYS A 114 -12.91 -13.03 -6.13
C LYS A 114 -13.99 -12.02 -6.51
N PRO A 115 -14.53 -11.22 -5.56
CA PRO A 115 -15.50 -10.17 -5.91
C PRO A 115 -14.90 -9.11 -6.84
N GLY A 116 -13.57 -8.94 -6.80
CA GLY A 116 -12.80 -8.04 -7.66
C GLY A 116 -11.53 -8.68 -8.22
N VAL A 117 -10.48 -7.88 -8.38
CA VAL A 117 -9.24 -8.24 -9.09
C VAL A 117 -8.26 -9.12 -8.31
N ILE A 118 -8.49 -9.37 -7.01
CA ILE A 118 -7.62 -10.19 -6.16
C ILE A 118 -8.41 -11.25 -5.37
N PRO A 119 -7.79 -12.39 -5.03
CA PRO A 119 -8.39 -13.37 -4.12
C PRO A 119 -8.42 -12.85 -2.67
N LEU A 120 -9.49 -13.19 -1.94
CA LEU A 120 -9.66 -12.85 -0.52
C LEU A 120 -8.84 -13.78 0.40
N ARG A 121 -7.54 -13.88 0.15
CA ARG A 121 -6.58 -14.66 0.95
C ARG A 121 -5.26 -13.90 1.09
N PRO A 122 -4.36 -14.29 2.00
CA PRO A 122 -3.01 -13.74 2.04
C PRO A 122 -2.32 -13.85 0.67
N LEU A 123 -1.88 -12.73 0.11
CA LEU A 123 -1.45 -12.64 -1.29
C LEU A 123 0.00 -13.12 -1.46
N GLY A 124 0.33 -13.75 -2.58
CA GLY A 124 1.70 -13.96 -3.05
C GLY A 124 2.31 -12.69 -3.66
N VAL A 125 3.64 -12.65 -3.85
CA VAL A 125 4.31 -11.52 -4.53
C VAL A 125 3.79 -11.35 -5.96
N GLY A 126 3.66 -12.47 -6.70
CA GLY A 126 3.10 -12.48 -8.05
C GLY A 126 1.65 -12.03 -8.09
N GLU A 127 0.83 -12.41 -7.10
CA GLU A 127 -0.58 -11.97 -7.01
C GLU A 127 -0.71 -10.48 -6.69
N ILE A 128 0.23 -9.88 -5.94
CA ILE A 128 0.27 -8.43 -5.69
C ILE A 128 0.61 -7.68 -6.98
N LEU A 129 1.63 -8.13 -7.71
CA LEU A 129 2.03 -7.50 -8.98
C LEU A 129 0.95 -7.67 -10.06
N ASP A 130 0.42 -8.89 -10.24
CA ASP A 130 -0.66 -9.18 -11.17
C ASP A 130 -1.94 -8.44 -10.78
N GLY A 131 -2.26 -8.36 -9.50
CA GLY A 131 -3.37 -7.57 -8.99
C GLY A 131 -3.24 -6.08 -9.32
N ALA A 132 -2.04 -5.50 -9.21
CA ALA A 132 -1.81 -4.10 -9.56
C ALA A 132 -2.00 -3.85 -11.07
N VAL A 133 -1.45 -4.71 -11.92
CA VAL A 133 -1.57 -4.62 -13.39
C VAL A 133 -3.01 -4.89 -13.84
N SER A 134 -3.68 -5.89 -13.25
CA SER A 134 -5.07 -6.23 -13.50
C SER A 134 -6.01 -5.09 -13.11
N THR A 135 -5.75 -4.42 -11.98
CA THR A 135 -6.47 -3.20 -11.57
C THR A 135 -6.34 -2.12 -12.63
N MET A 136 -5.10 -1.84 -13.07
CA MET A 136 -4.82 -0.86 -14.11
C MET A 136 -5.52 -1.19 -15.43
N ARG A 137 -5.49 -2.46 -15.87
CA ARG A 137 -6.11 -2.89 -17.13
C ARG A 137 -7.63 -2.86 -17.08
N THR A 138 -8.23 -3.30 -15.98
CA THR A 138 -9.69 -3.36 -15.81
C THR A 138 -10.30 -1.96 -15.70
N HIS A 139 -9.61 -1.05 -15.01
CA HIS A 139 -10.07 0.32 -14.79
C HIS A 139 -9.23 1.37 -15.54
N TRP A 140 -8.72 1.01 -16.72
CA TRP A 140 -7.72 1.82 -17.45
C TRP A 140 -8.14 3.26 -17.70
N ARG A 141 -9.43 3.52 -17.98
CA ARG A 141 -9.93 4.88 -18.24
C ARG A 141 -9.75 5.80 -17.04
N THR A 142 -10.11 5.32 -15.86
CA THR A 142 -9.99 6.09 -14.61
C THR A 142 -8.53 6.17 -14.18
N VAL A 143 -7.83 5.03 -14.17
CA VAL A 143 -6.46 4.93 -13.68
C VAL A 143 -5.50 5.73 -14.55
N LEU A 144 -5.48 5.49 -15.86
CA LEU A 144 -4.59 6.21 -16.78
C LEU A 144 -5.02 7.67 -16.96
N GLY A 145 -6.32 7.97 -16.90
CA GLY A 145 -6.83 9.34 -16.95
C GLY A 145 -6.35 10.18 -15.76
N ILE A 146 -6.38 9.62 -14.55
CA ILE A 146 -5.83 10.27 -13.34
C ILE A 146 -4.31 10.45 -13.47
N SER A 147 -3.58 9.39 -13.82
CA SER A 147 -2.12 9.47 -13.93
C SER A 147 -1.69 10.47 -14.99
N LEU A 148 -2.34 10.48 -16.16
CA LEU A 148 -2.07 11.42 -17.23
C LEU A 148 -2.37 12.85 -16.79
N ALA A 149 -3.53 13.11 -16.20
CA ALA A 149 -3.90 14.46 -15.76
C ALA A 149 -2.91 15.00 -14.72
N VAL A 150 -2.53 14.19 -13.74
CA VAL A 150 -1.56 14.59 -12.72
C VAL A 150 -0.16 14.75 -13.31
N ALA A 151 0.29 13.82 -14.16
CA ALA A 151 1.61 13.89 -14.80
C ALA A 151 1.72 15.13 -15.69
N VAL A 152 0.75 15.38 -16.58
CA VAL A 152 0.73 16.56 -17.46
C VAL A 152 0.71 17.85 -16.65
N LEU A 153 -0.15 17.96 -15.64
CA LEU A 153 -0.23 19.17 -14.82
C LEU A 153 1.10 19.43 -14.10
N THR A 154 1.70 18.39 -13.53
CA THR A 154 2.99 18.49 -12.84
C THR A 154 4.09 18.89 -13.81
N GLU A 155 4.17 18.23 -14.97
CA GLU A 155 5.19 18.48 -15.98
C GLU A 155 5.09 19.88 -16.57
N ILE A 156 3.88 20.36 -16.88
CA ILE A 156 3.69 21.73 -17.38
C ILE A 156 4.24 22.75 -16.37
N VAL A 157 3.93 22.58 -15.09
CA VAL A 157 4.42 23.50 -14.05
C VAL A 157 5.95 23.41 -13.92
N VAL A 158 6.52 22.20 -13.98
CA VAL A 158 7.96 21.99 -13.93
C VAL A 158 8.67 22.62 -15.14
N VAL A 159 8.17 22.39 -16.35
CA VAL A 159 8.74 22.94 -17.59
C VAL A 159 8.63 24.46 -17.63
N LEU A 160 7.49 25.04 -17.21
CA LEU A 160 7.33 26.49 -17.15
C LEU A 160 8.25 27.11 -16.10
N LEU A 161 8.41 26.47 -14.93
CA LEU A 161 9.33 26.94 -13.91
C LEU A 161 10.77 26.92 -14.43
N GLN A 162 11.20 25.81 -15.03
CA GLN A 162 12.54 25.66 -15.60
C GLN A 162 12.81 26.63 -16.74
N GLY A 163 11.85 26.85 -17.64
CA GLY A 163 12.04 27.69 -18.82
C GLY A 163 11.83 29.21 -18.60
N LEU A 164 11.12 29.63 -17.53
CA LEU A 164 10.78 31.05 -17.29
C LEU A 164 11.34 31.63 -16.00
N VAL A 165 11.59 30.82 -14.99
CA VAL A 165 11.90 31.29 -13.61
C VAL A 165 13.30 30.91 -13.20
N LEU A 166 13.75 29.70 -13.56
CA LEU A 166 15.07 29.21 -13.20
C LEU A 166 16.09 29.69 -14.24
N ASP A 167 16.85 30.72 -13.88
CA ASP A 167 18.04 31.12 -14.64
C ASP A 167 19.22 30.21 -14.24
N ASN A 168 19.85 29.56 -15.22
CA ASN A 168 20.92 28.59 -15.01
C ASN A 168 22.27 29.26 -14.66
N SER A 169 22.35 30.59 -14.82
CA SER A 169 23.54 31.40 -14.55
C SER A 169 24.06 31.29 -13.12
N SER A 170 23.20 30.96 -12.14
CA SER A 170 23.58 30.88 -10.73
C SER A 170 24.45 29.65 -10.36
N THR A 171 24.68 28.72 -11.31
CA THR A 171 25.45 27.49 -11.05
C THR A 171 26.82 27.47 -11.69
N GLU A 172 27.22 28.51 -12.43
CA GLU A 172 28.54 28.59 -13.08
C GLU A 172 29.69 28.52 -12.06
N ALA A 173 29.51 29.16 -10.89
CA ALA A 173 30.49 29.12 -9.81
C ALA A 173 30.74 27.70 -9.26
N LEU A 174 29.79 26.76 -9.40
CA LEU A 174 29.98 25.37 -8.97
C LEU A 174 30.95 24.60 -9.89
N ASN A 175 31.14 25.08 -11.12
CA ASN A 175 32.03 24.49 -12.12
C ASN A 175 33.36 25.24 -12.25
N ASP A 176 33.55 26.35 -11.51
CA ASP A 176 34.77 27.13 -11.51
C ASP A 176 35.72 26.66 -10.38
N PRO A 177 36.87 26.04 -10.71
CA PRO A 177 37.86 25.61 -9.71
C PRO A 177 38.53 26.78 -8.97
N SER A 178 38.33 28.02 -9.41
CA SER A 178 38.83 29.25 -8.79
C SER A 178 37.76 30.04 -8.01
N ALA A 179 36.52 29.55 -7.95
CA ALA A 179 35.44 30.20 -7.22
C ALA A 179 35.76 30.37 -5.73
N THR A 180 35.41 31.53 -5.19
CA THR A 180 35.56 31.82 -3.77
C THR A 180 34.52 31.04 -2.94
N LEU A 181 34.79 30.86 -1.65
CA LEU A 181 33.85 30.18 -0.75
C LEU A 181 32.48 30.87 -0.68
N GLY A 182 32.43 32.22 -0.80
CA GLY A 182 31.18 32.97 -0.82
C GLY A 182 30.35 32.70 -2.09
N GLU A 183 31.00 32.74 -3.25
CA GLU A 183 30.37 32.44 -4.54
C GLU A 183 29.86 30.99 -4.60
N LEU A 184 30.62 30.04 -4.04
CA LEU A 184 30.18 28.65 -3.92
C LEU A 184 28.97 28.51 -2.98
N THR A 185 28.96 29.20 -1.83
CA THR A 185 27.82 29.11 -0.90
C THR A 185 26.55 29.74 -1.48
N ASP A 186 26.68 30.84 -2.21
CA ASP A 186 25.56 31.51 -2.86
C ASP A 186 25.01 30.63 -4.00
N ALA A 187 25.89 30.10 -4.85
CA ALA A 187 25.53 29.19 -5.93
C ALA A 187 24.89 27.89 -5.42
N MET A 188 25.41 27.33 -4.32
CA MET A 188 24.80 26.17 -3.65
C MET A 188 23.43 26.51 -3.06
N GLY A 189 23.28 27.70 -2.47
CA GLY A 189 22.02 28.20 -1.92
C GLY A 189 20.95 28.32 -3.02
N ASP A 190 21.30 28.94 -4.13
CA ASP A 190 20.42 29.09 -5.29
C ASP A 190 20.08 27.74 -5.92
N ALA A 191 21.06 26.85 -6.08
CA ALA A 191 20.82 25.49 -6.57
C ALA A 191 19.87 24.70 -5.65
N LEU A 192 20.03 24.82 -4.33
CA LEU A 192 19.17 24.18 -3.35
C LEU A 192 17.74 24.75 -3.36
N LEU A 193 17.61 26.07 -3.53
CA LEU A 193 16.29 26.71 -3.65
C LEU A 193 15.60 26.26 -4.94
N ASN A 194 16.29 26.32 -6.08
CA ASN A 194 15.74 25.95 -7.38
C ASN A 194 15.33 24.47 -7.43
N SER A 195 16.22 23.57 -6.98
CA SER A 195 15.92 22.13 -6.88
C SER A 195 14.83 21.86 -5.84
N GLY A 196 14.80 22.61 -4.74
CA GLY A 196 13.77 22.54 -3.70
C GLY A 196 12.37 22.86 -4.24
N VAL A 197 12.24 23.90 -5.07
CA VAL A 197 10.95 24.27 -5.68
C VAL A 197 10.48 23.19 -6.65
N VAL A 198 11.34 22.70 -7.54
CA VAL A 198 11.02 21.60 -8.46
C VAL A 198 10.63 20.33 -7.70
N PHE A 199 11.37 20.01 -6.63
CA PHE A 199 11.08 18.90 -5.75
C PHE A 199 9.69 19.04 -5.10
N LEU A 200 9.34 20.23 -4.58
CA LEU A 200 8.04 20.48 -3.96
C LEU A 200 6.88 20.33 -4.95
N ILE A 201 7.02 20.80 -6.18
CA ILE A 201 6.00 20.64 -7.24
C ILE A 201 5.81 19.16 -7.56
N THR A 202 6.91 18.44 -7.78
CA THR A 202 6.91 17.00 -8.07
C THR A 202 6.32 16.20 -6.91
N LEU A 203 6.61 16.62 -5.67
CA LEU A 203 6.07 16.04 -4.46
C LEU A 203 4.54 16.20 -4.42
N VAL A 204 4.01 17.39 -4.69
CA VAL A 204 2.56 17.64 -4.73
C VAL A 204 1.88 16.78 -5.80
N GLY A 205 2.47 16.69 -7.00
CA GLY A 205 1.99 15.79 -8.06
C GLY A 205 1.96 14.33 -7.60
N THR A 206 3.05 13.86 -6.98
CA THR A 206 3.16 12.49 -6.45
C THR A 206 2.14 12.21 -5.33
N VAL A 207 1.92 13.17 -4.43
CA VAL A 207 0.89 13.10 -3.37
C VAL A 207 -0.50 12.97 -4.00
N ALA A 208 -0.81 13.81 -5.00
CA ALA A 208 -2.10 13.78 -5.69
C ALA A 208 -2.32 12.46 -6.45
N ALA A 209 -1.32 11.99 -7.20
CA ALA A 209 -1.37 10.71 -7.89
C ALA A 209 -1.56 9.55 -6.91
N THR A 210 -0.74 9.50 -5.85
CA THR A 210 -0.84 8.48 -4.79
C THR A 210 -2.23 8.50 -4.18
N ALA A 211 -2.77 9.69 -3.92
CA ALA A 211 -4.08 9.83 -3.30
C ALA A 211 -5.20 9.28 -4.18
N LEU A 212 -5.26 9.75 -5.42
CA LEU A 212 -6.33 9.39 -6.35
C LEU A 212 -6.24 7.93 -6.80
N LEU A 213 -5.03 7.41 -7.02
CA LEU A 213 -4.84 6.02 -7.40
C LEU A 213 -5.14 5.08 -6.23
N THR A 214 -4.81 5.47 -5.00
CA THR A 214 -5.13 4.66 -3.81
C THR A 214 -6.62 4.46 -3.62
N THR A 215 -7.44 5.51 -3.79
CA THR A 215 -8.90 5.39 -3.68
C THR A 215 -9.47 4.48 -4.78
N VAL A 216 -8.99 4.61 -6.01
CA VAL A 216 -9.42 3.78 -7.14
C VAL A 216 -9.04 2.32 -6.93
N THR A 217 -7.79 2.03 -6.57
CA THR A 217 -7.33 0.65 -6.31
C THR A 217 -8.11 0.02 -5.18
N SER A 218 -8.38 0.74 -4.09
CA SER A 218 -9.16 0.20 -2.97
C SER A 218 -10.58 -0.21 -3.37
N ARG A 219 -11.25 0.56 -4.22
CA ARG A 219 -12.61 0.23 -4.69
C ARG A 219 -12.59 -0.89 -5.73
N ALA A 220 -11.60 -0.90 -6.62
CA ALA A 220 -11.40 -1.94 -7.63
C ALA A 220 -11.18 -3.33 -7.01
N VAL A 221 -10.44 -3.40 -5.90
CA VAL A 221 -10.27 -4.64 -5.12
C VAL A 221 -11.61 -5.18 -4.60
N LEU A 222 -12.56 -4.29 -4.28
CA LEU A 222 -13.91 -4.64 -3.85
C LEU A 222 -14.89 -4.88 -5.01
N GLY A 223 -14.41 -4.91 -6.26
CA GLY A 223 -15.25 -5.10 -7.46
C GLY A 223 -16.10 -3.87 -7.83
N LYS A 224 -15.86 -2.71 -7.20
CA LYS A 224 -16.63 -1.48 -7.46
C LYS A 224 -15.86 -0.60 -8.45
N SER A 225 -16.54 -0.15 -9.51
CA SER A 225 -16.02 0.86 -10.41
C SER A 225 -16.06 2.25 -9.75
N VAL A 226 -15.11 3.11 -10.11
CA VAL A 226 -15.00 4.49 -9.61
C VAL A 226 -14.76 5.42 -10.78
N THR A 227 -15.51 6.52 -10.79
CA THR A 227 -15.31 7.61 -11.74
C THR A 227 -14.23 8.58 -11.23
N ILE A 228 -13.57 9.33 -12.12
CA ILE A 228 -12.51 10.27 -11.74
C ILE A 228 -13.03 11.31 -10.73
N GLY A 229 -14.25 11.81 -10.93
CA GLY A 229 -14.88 12.79 -10.02
C GLY A 229 -15.17 12.23 -8.62
N GLU A 230 -15.58 10.97 -8.52
CA GLU A 230 -15.74 10.30 -7.22
C GLU A 230 -14.40 10.07 -6.53
N ALA A 231 -13.37 9.64 -7.27
CA ALA A 231 -12.02 9.47 -6.73
C ALA A 231 -11.49 10.78 -6.14
N TRP A 232 -11.70 11.91 -6.84
CA TRP A 232 -11.33 13.25 -6.36
C TRP A 232 -12.13 13.65 -5.11
N ARG A 233 -13.45 13.46 -5.10
CA ARG A 233 -14.30 13.81 -3.96
C ARG A 233 -13.93 13.04 -2.69
N ASP A 234 -13.53 11.78 -2.83
CA ASP A 234 -13.08 10.94 -1.72
C ASP A 234 -11.65 11.30 -1.26
N ALA A 235 -10.75 11.62 -2.20
CA ALA A 235 -9.35 11.90 -1.91
C ALA A 235 -9.10 13.32 -1.38
N ARG A 236 -9.82 14.34 -1.88
CA ARG A 236 -9.56 15.76 -1.58
C ARG A 236 -9.40 16.10 -0.09
N PRO A 237 -10.17 15.55 0.87
CA PRO A 237 -10.03 15.92 2.29
C PRO A 237 -8.76 15.35 2.91
N GLN A 238 -8.16 14.34 2.27
CA GLN A 238 -6.99 13.64 2.76
C GLN A 238 -5.70 14.11 2.07
N ILE A 239 -5.76 14.80 0.92
CA ILE A 239 -4.56 15.30 0.22
C ILE A 239 -3.69 16.16 1.14
N VAL A 240 -4.29 17.09 1.89
CA VAL A 240 -3.54 17.96 2.83
C VAL A 240 -2.90 17.15 3.95
N LYS A 241 -3.61 16.14 4.48
CA LYS A 241 -3.07 15.29 5.55
C LYS A 241 -2.00 14.34 5.03
N LEU A 242 -2.13 13.84 3.80
CA LEU A 242 -1.14 13.01 3.13
C LEU A 242 0.11 13.83 2.81
N PHE A 243 -0.04 15.06 2.34
CA PHE A 243 1.05 16.01 2.16
C PHE A 243 1.76 16.25 3.49
N GLY A 244 1.03 16.57 4.56
CA GLY A 244 1.59 16.74 5.90
C GLY A 244 2.30 15.48 6.43
N LEU A 245 1.76 14.28 6.16
CA LEU A 245 2.41 13.01 6.50
C LEU A 245 3.74 12.85 5.75
N ILE A 246 3.76 13.10 4.44
CA ILE A 246 4.98 12.94 3.64
C ILE A 246 6.01 14.00 4.02
N CYS A 247 5.61 15.26 4.23
CA CYS A 247 6.49 16.31 4.77
C CYS A 247 7.05 15.92 6.14
N LEU A 248 6.25 15.36 7.04
CA LEU A 248 6.73 14.88 8.33
C LEU A 248 7.76 13.75 8.18
N LEU A 249 7.53 12.79 7.29
CA LEU A 249 8.48 11.71 7.02
C LEU A 249 9.78 12.24 6.39
N LEU A 250 9.70 13.24 5.51
CA LEU A 250 10.85 13.93 4.94
C LEU A 250 11.64 14.69 6.02
N LEU A 251 10.97 15.41 6.91
CA LEU A 251 11.62 16.11 8.03
C LEU A 251 12.31 15.15 9.00
N ILE A 252 11.68 14.00 9.30
CA ILE A 252 12.31 12.94 10.11
C ILE A 252 13.57 12.43 9.42
N THR A 253 13.49 12.18 8.11
CA THR A 253 14.63 11.67 7.32
C THR A 253 15.75 12.70 7.24
N ALA A 254 15.42 13.96 6.97
CA ALA A 254 16.37 15.07 6.96
C ALA A 254 17.05 15.22 8.32
N GLY A 255 16.29 15.19 9.42
CA GLY A 255 16.83 15.25 10.78
C GLY A 255 17.80 14.10 11.08
N ILE A 256 17.48 12.87 10.65
CA ILE A 256 18.39 11.71 10.80
C ILE A 256 19.68 11.90 10.01
N VAL A 257 19.59 12.39 8.78
CA VAL A 257 20.76 12.67 7.93
C VAL A 257 21.61 13.78 8.55
N THR A 258 21.01 14.87 9.01
CA THR A 258 21.72 15.97 9.68
C THR A 258 22.42 15.48 10.94
N VAL A 259 21.72 14.75 11.81
CA VAL A 259 22.31 14.21 13.06
C VAL A 259 23.41 13.20 12.76
N GLY A 260 23.25 12.37 11.73
CA GLY A 260 24.27 11.40 11.30
C GLY A 260 25.54 12.07 10.74
N ALA A 261 25.38 13.12 9.94
CA ALA A 261 26.49 13.83 9.31
C ALA A 261 27.22 14.81 10.25
N LEU A 262 26.51 15.35 11.25
CA LEU A 262 26.99 16.44 12.11
C LEU A 262 28.35 16.15 12.80
N PRO A 263 28.61 14.97 13.40
CA PRO A 263 29.90 14.72 14.06
C PRO A 263 31.08 14.79 13.08
N GLY A 264 30.95 14.20 11.90
CA GLY A 264 32.01 14.22 10.88
C GLY A 264 32.23 15.62 10.31
N PHE A 265 31.15 16.37 10.10
CA PHE A 265 31.22 17.77 9.67
C PHE A 265 31.97 18.63 10.69
N LEU A 266 31.66 18.50 11.98
CA LEU A 266 32.34 19.24 13.05
C LEU A 266 33.84 18.90 13.13
N VAL A 267 34.21 17.62 12.97
CA VAL A 267 35.62 17.20 12.96
C VAL A 267 36.36 17.77 11.75
N THR A 268 35.74 17.79 10.57
CA THR A 268 36.30 18.41 9.36
C THR A 268 36.64 19.88 9.60
N LEU A 269 35.74 20.63 10.26
CA LEU A 269 35.95 22.05 10.56
C LEU A 269 37.02 22.29 11.63
N ALA A 270 37.13 21.40 12.62
CA ALA A 270 37.98 21.63 13.79
C ALA A 270 39.41 21.07 13.65
N ALA A 271 39.59 19.94 12.97
CA ALA A 271 40.81 19.13 13.03
C ALA A 271 41.38 18.72 11.67
N GLY A 272 40.75 19.11 10.56
CA GLY A 272 41.18 18.77 9.20
C GLY A 272 40.36 17.66 8.54
N SER A 273 40.44 17.59 7.20
CA SER A 273 39.47 16.87 6.36
C SER A 273 39.61 15.35 6.36
N GLU A 274 40.80 14.79 6.58
CA GLU A 274 41.02 13.34 6.38
C GLU A 274 40.17 12.48 7.32
N VAL A 275 40.12 12.83 8.61
CA VAL A 275 39.34 12.08 9.61
C VAL A 275 37.86 12.49 9.59
N GLY A 276 37.58 13.78 9.37
CA GLY A 276 36.22 14.32 9.36
C GLY A 276 35.36 13.82 8.19
N VAL A 277 35.96 13.67 6.99
CA VAL A 277 35.26 13.10 5.83
C VAL A 277 34.89 11.65 6.08
N GLY A 278 35.82 10.84 6.61
CA GLY A 278 35.56 9.43 6.94
C GLY A 278 34.41 9.27 7.94
N LEU A 279 34.38 10.08 9.00
CA LEU A 279 33.30 10.11 9.97
C LEU A 279 31.96 10.58 9.37
N THR A 280 31.99 11.56 8.46
CA THR A 280 30.79 12.06 7.79
C THR A 280 30.18 10.97 6.92
N VAL A 281 30.99 10.28 6.13
CA VAL A 281 30.55 9.16 5.27
C VAL A 281 29.97 8.04 6.13
N LEU A 282 30.64 7.66 7.21
CA LEU A 282 30.16 6.61 8.11
C LEU A 282 28.82 6.99 8.77
N GLY A 283 28.69 8.24 9.21
CA GLY A 283 27.46 8.79 9.76
C GLY A 283 26.31 8.80 8.75
N LEU A 284 26.58 9.19 7.49
CA LEU A 284 25.60 9.16 6.40
C LEU A 284 25.17 7.73 6.03
N VAL A 285 26.09 6.77 6.04
CA VAL A 285 25.74 5.35 5.81
C VAL A 285 24.82 4.85 6.92
N GLY A 286 25.15 5.12 8.19
CA GLY A 286 24.28 4.77 9.33
C GLY A 286 22.91 5.43 9.26
N ALA A 287 22.87 6.73 8.94
CA ALA A 287 21.64 7.48 8.71
C ALA A 287 20.83 6.90 7.55
N GLY A 288 21.46 6.50 6.45
CA GLY A 288 20.83 5.87 5.29
C GLY A 288 20.18 4.54 5.62
N VAL A 289 20.86 3.69 6.40
CA VAL A 289 20.30 2.41 6.88
C VAL A 289 19.07 2.66 7.76
N LEU A 290 19.14 3.63 8.68
CA LEU A 290 18.02 3.98 9.55
C LEU A 290 16.85 4.59 8.77
N ALA A 291 17.13 5.49 7.81
CA ALA A 291 16.15 6.09 6.92
C ALA A 291 15.43 5.02 6.09
N LEU A 292 16.18 4.07 5.50
CA LEU A 292 15.62 2.94 4.77
C LEU A 292 14.73 2.09 5.67
N TRP A 293 15.18 1.79 6.89
CA TRP A 293 14.38 1.04 7.87
C TRP A 293 13.05 1.73 8.20
N LEU A 294 13.07 3.05 8.42
CA LEU A 294 11.87 3.85 8.69
C LEU A 294 10.97 3.98 7.46
N MET A 295 11.54 4.15 6.27
CA MET A 295 10.80 4.24 5.01
C MET A 295 9.92 3.00 4.81
N ILE A 296 10.48 1.81 5.00
CA ILE A 296 9.71 0.55 4.91
C ILE A 296 8.73 0.41 6.07
N ARG A 297 9.11 0.81 7.29
CA ARG A 297 8.22 0.76 8.45
C ARG A 297 6.97 1.64 8.29
N PHE A 298 7.11 2.78 7.60
CA PHE A 298 6.04 3.75 7.38
C PHE A 298 5.47 3.74 5.96
N SER A 299 5.83 2.76 5.12
CA SER A 299 5.38 2.73 3.73
C SER A 299 3.87 2.49 3.57
N LEU A 300 3.22 1.89 4.59
CA LEU A 300 1.76 1.71 4.65
C LEU A 300 1.04 2.86 5.37
N ALA A 301 1.75 3.93 5.77
CA ALA A 301 1.15 5.10 6.41
C ALA A 301 0.23 5.88 5.45
N SER A 302 0.57 5.92 4.16
CA SER A 302 -0.26 6.53 3.12
C SER A 302 -1.62 5.82 2.96
N PRO A 303 -1.68 4.51 2.66
CA PRO A 303 -2.96 3.82 2.52
C PRO A 303 -3.76 3.74 3.82
N THR A 304 -3.12 3.66 4.99
CA THR A 304 -3.84 3.72 6.29
C THR A 304 -4.50 5.09 6.51
N LEU A 305 -3.78 6.19 6.29
CA LEU A 305 -4.32 7.55 6.41
C LEU A 305 -5.51 7.77 5.47
N MET A 306 -5.38 7.29 4.24
CA MET A 306 -6.39 7.47 3.21
C MET A 306 -7.63 6.62 3.42
N LEU A 307 -7.45 5.33 3.67
CA LEU A 307 -8.54 4.35 3.70
C LEU A 307 -9.23 4.29 5.05
N GLU A 308 -8.51 4.54 6.14
CA GLU A 308 -9.06 4.52 7.50
C GLU A 308 -9.42 5.91 8.02
N LYS A 309 -9.10 6.95 7.24
CA LYS A 309 -9.38 8.36 7.55
C LYS A 309 -8.84 8.83 8.90
N GLN A 310 -7.75 8.22 9.37
CA GLN A 310 -7.11 8.54 10.64
C GLN A 310 -6.19 9.78 10.56
N GLY A 311 -5.82 10.33 11.73
CA GLY A 311 -4.80 11.37 11.81
C GLY A 311 -3.38 10.82 11.56
N ILE A 312 -2.45 11.72 11.21
CA ILE A 312 -1.06 11.41 10.80
C ILE A 312 -0.36 10.45 11.78
N VAL A 313 -0.35 10.80 13.07
CA VAL A 313 0.32 10.00 14.11
C VAL A 313 -0.29 8.61 14.25
N LYS A 314 -1.62 8.51 14.20
CA LYS A 314 -2.32 7.22 14.27
C LYS A 314 -2.01 6.35 13.05
N ALA A 315 -2.01 6.93 11.85
CA ALA A 315 -1.63 6.24 10.61
C ALA A 315 -0.19 5.71 10.66
N MET A 316 0.78 6.50 11.13
CA MET A 316 2.17 6.03 11.32
C MET A 316 2.27 4.89 12.33
N SER A 317 1.58 5.01 13.47
CA SER A 317 1.56 3.96 14.49
C SER A 317 0.95 2.66 13.97
N ARG A 318 -0.08 2.75 13.12
CA ARG A 318 -0.72 1.59 12.52
C ARG A 318 0.14 0.96 11.43
N SER A 319 0.76 1.76 10.57
CA SER A 319 1.76 1.26 9.60
C SER A 319 2.85 0.47 10.31
N ALA A 320 3.40 1.00 11.39
CA ALA A 320 4.43 0.31 12.17
C ALA A 320 3.95 -1.03 12.76
N LYS A 321 2.68 -1.13 13.17
CA LYS A 321 2.08 -2.40 13.64
C LYS A 321 1.89 -3.40 12.50
N LEU A 322 1.43 -2.94 11.33
CA LEU A 322 1.18 -3.78 10.15
C LEU A 322 2.47 -4.36 9.58
N VAL A 323 3.54 -3.57 9.51
CA VAL A 323 4.85 -3.98 8.96
C VAL A 323 5.68 -4.80 9.97
N ARG A 324 5.35 -4.74 11.27
CA ARG A 324 6.08 -5.48 12.31
C ARG A 324 6.07 -6.98 12.01
N GLY A 325 7.24 -7.60 11.94
CA GLY A 325 7.41 -9.03 11.66
C GLY A 325 7.27 -9.44 10.20
N SER A 326 6.93 -8.53 9.29
CA SER A 326 6.87 -8.76 7.82
C SER A 326 7.77 -7.79 7.04
N TRP A 327 8.67 -7.07 7.73
CA TRP A 327 9.51 -6.01 7.17
C TRP A 327 10.26 -6.43 5.90
N TRP A 328 10.95 -7.58 5.90
CA TRP A 328 11.70 -8.08 4.74
C TRP A 328 10.82 -8.35 3.53
N ARG A 329 9.60 -8.83 3.75
CA ARG A 329 8.63 -9.07 2.69
C ARG A 329 8.12 -7.76 2.10
N VAL A 330 7.77 -6.78 2.95
CA VAL A 330 7.34 -5.45 2.50
C VAL A 330 8.46 -4.76 1.72
N PHE A 331 9.69 -4.77 2.26
CA PHE A 331 10.89 -4.27 1.59
C PHE A 331 11.09 -4.94 0.22
N GLY A 332 11.13 -6.27 0.16
CA GLY A 332 11.38 -6.99 -1.09
C GLY A 332 10.33 -6.74 -2.17
N ILE A 333 9.05 -6.66 -1.79
CA ILE A 333 7.96 -6.39 -2.75
C ILE A 333 8.01 -4.93 -3.23
N GLN A 334 8.27 -3.97 -2.33
CA GLN A 334 8.41 -2.56 -2.72
C GLN A 334 9.64 -2.32 -3.57
N LEU A 335 10.76 -2.94 -3.22
CA LEU A 335 11.98 -2.91 -4.03
C LEU A 335 11.73 -3.48 -5.42
N LEU A 336 11.11 -4.66 -5.50
CA LEU A 336 10.78 -5.29 -6.78
C LEU A 336 9.84 -4.41 -7.64
N ALA A 337 8.78 -3.87 -7.04
CA ALA A 337 7.85 -2.99 -7.74
C ALA A 337 8.52 -1.69 -8.20
N THR A 338 9.41 -1.14 -7.39
CA THR A 338 10.19 0.06 -7.73
C THR A 338 11.15 -0.23 -8.87
N ILE A 339 11.86 -1.37 -8.85
CA ILE A 339 12.75 -1.78 -9.95
C ILE A 339 11.95 -1.96 -11.25
N ILE A 340 10.83 -2.67 -11.20
CA ILE A 340 9.97 -2.87 -12.39
C ILE A 340 9.48 -1.52 -12.92
N ALA A 341 8.97 -0.65 -12.05
CA ALA A 341 8.50 0.68 -12.45
C ALA A 341 9.62 1.52 -13.08
N ASN A 342 10.83 1.51 -12.50
CA ASN A 342 11.97 2.24 -13.05
C ASN A 342 12.43 1.67 -14.38
N VAL A 343 12.45 0.34 -14.57
CA VAL A 343 12.77 -0.27 -15.86
C VAL A 343 11.75 0.15 -16.92
N VAL A 344 10.45 0.09 -16.59
CA VAL A 344 9.38 0.53 -17.50
C VAL A 344 9.49 2.02 -17.82
N ALA A 345 9.74 2.87 -16.83
CA ALA A 345 9.98 4.30 -17.05
C ALA A 345 11.19 4.51 -17.96
N SER A 346 12.33 3.90 -17.68
CA SER A 346 13.56 4.07 -18.46
C SER A 346 13.41 3.65 -19.92
N ILE A 347 12.67 2.57 -20.21
CA ILE A 347 12.37 2.14 -21.58
C ILE A 347 11.65 3.24 -22.37
N ILE A 348 10.86 4.08 -21.70
CA ILE A 348 10.09 5.17 -22.31
C ILE A 348 10.89 6.46 -22.30
N VAL A 349 11.41 6.87 -21.14
CA VAL A 349 12.04 8.18 -20.96
C VAL A 349 13.35 8.28 -21.75
N ILE A 350 14.19 7.25 -21.75
CA ILE A 350 15.51 7.30 -22.39
C ILE A 350 15.42 7.66 -23.89
N PRO A 351 14.59 6.98 -24.72
CA PRO A 351 14.41 7.38 -26.12
C PRO A 351 13.96 8.83 -26.31
N PHE A 352 13.07 9.33 -25.45
CA PHE A 352 12.63 10.72 -25.52
C PHE A 352 13.74 11.70 -25.11
N THR A 353 14.55 11.37 -24.11
CA THR A 353 15.71 12.19 -23.74
C THR A 353 16.76 12.21 -24.86
N PHE A 354 17.01 11.09 -25.53
CA PHE A 354 17.87 11.06 -26.72
C PHE A 354 17.30 11.91 -27.85
N LEU A 355 16.01 11.75 -28.15
CA LEU A 355 15.33 12.56 -29.17
C LEU A 355 15.41 14.05 -28.84
N ALA A 356 15.15 14.42 -27.58
CA ALA A 356 15.27 15.78 -27.08
C ALA A 356 16.67 16.36 -27.33
N ALA A 357 17.72 15.64 -26.98
CA ALA A 357 19.11 16.07 -27.15
C ALA A 357 19.53 16.18 -28.63
N THR A 358 19.01 15.29 -29.49
CA THR A 358 19.26 15.38 -30.94
C THR A 358 18.55 16.57 -31.58
N LEU A 359 17.35 16.93 -31.10
CA LEU A 359 16.55 18.02 -31.64
C LEU A 359 16.97 19.39 -31.08
N SER A 360 17.58 19.43 -29.88
CA SER A 360 18.12 20.67 -29.30
C SER A 360 19.41 21.14 -29.99
N GLY A 361 20.05 20.29 -30.79
CA GLY A 361 21.30 20.60 -31.48
C GLY A 361 22.56 20.22 -30.71
N ASP A 362 22.42 19.78 -29.45
CA ASP A 362 23.54 19.41 -28.57
C ASP A 362 24.02 17.96 -28.78
N GLY A 363 23.26 17.17 -29.54
CA GLY A 363 23.58 15.78 -29.86
C GLY A 363 23.71 14.91 -28.60
N VAL A 364 24.56 13.88 -28.68
CA VAL A 364 24.82 12.98 -27.53
C VAL A 364 25.58 13.68 -26.41
N SER A 365 26.31 14.77 -26.70
CA SER A 365 26.99 15.59 -25.69
C SER A 365 26.02 16.31 -24.76
N GLY A 366 24.88 16.79 -25.27
CA GLY A 366 23.82 17.39 -24.44
C GLY A 366 23.24 16.41 -23.42
N PHE A 367 23.13 15.13 -23.78
CA PHE A 367 22.67 14.07 -22.88
C PHE A 367 23.58 13.88 -21.65
N LEU A 368 24.91 13.95 -21.84
CA LEU A 368 25.88 13.80 -20.76
C LEU A 368 26.06 15.08 -19.93
N ASN A 369 25.79 16.25 -20.51
CA ASN A 369 25.98 17.56 -19.87
C ASN A 369 24.68 18.14 -19.24
N THR A 370 23.66 17.32 -19.02
CA THR A 370 22.38 17.71 -18.38
C THR A 370 22.55 18.31 -16.96
N ALA A 371 23.76 18.30 -16.39
CA ALA A 371 24.06 18.79 -15.04
C ALA A 371 24.45 20.28 -14.94
N GLY A 372 24.45 21.06 -16.03
CA GLY A 372 24.79 22.50 -15.93
C GLY A 372 24.73 23.33 -17.21
N GLY A 373 24.17 22.83 -18.31
CA GLY A 373 23.96 23.60 -19.53
C GLY A 373 22.56 24.23 -19.59
N ASP A 374 22.42 25.32 -20.35
CA ASP A 374 21.13 25.96 -20.60
C ASP A 374 20.18 24.98 -21.31
N ILE A 375 19.16 24.50 -20.59
CA ILE A 375 18.26 23.47 -21.11
C ILE A 375 17.21 24.14 -21.99
N GLY A 376 17.43 24.12 -23.30
CA GLY A 376 16.52 24.73 -24.26
C GLY A 376 15.09 24.17 -24.20
N TRP A 377 14.10 25.00 -24.54
CA TRP A 377 12.68 24.65 -24.59
C TRP A 377 12.38 23.36 -25.36
N THR A 378 13.08 23.13 -26.47
CA THR A 378 12.95 21.90 -27.27
C THR A 378 13.29 20.66 -26.44
N PHE A 379 14.36 20.71 -25.64
CA PHE A 379 14.74 19.60 -24.78
C PHE A 379 13.66 19.36 -23.72
N LEU A 380 13.30 20.41 -22.97
CA LEU A 380 12.30 20.33 -21.89
C LEU A 380 10.97 19.76 -22.35
N ILE A 381 10.46 20.22 -23.51
CA ILE A 381 9.18 19.75 -24.04
C ILE A 381 9.27 18.28 -24.46
N VAL A 382 10.31 17.90 -25.20
CA VAL A 382 10.43 16.52 -25.72
C VAL A 382 10.71 15.53 -24.60
N SER A 383 11.64 15.84 -23.69
CA SER A 383 11.90 15.00 -22.51
C SER A 383 10.68 14.95 -21.59
N GLY A 384 9.98 16.06 -21.42
CA GLY A 384 8.77 16.14 -20.59
C GLY A 384 7.63 15.27 -21.10
N ILE A 385 7.45 15.16 -22.43
CA ILE A 385 6.50 14.19 -23.01
C ILE A 385 6.88 12.75 -22.61
N GLY A 386 8.17 12.40 -22.69
CA GLY A 386 8.68 11.10 -22.24
C GLY A 386 8.40 10.85 -20.76
N SER A 387 8.68 11.84 -19.91
CA SER A 387 8.39 11.82 -18.47
C SER A 387 6.91 11.62 -18.17
N VAL A 388 6.02 12.33 -18.86
CA VAL A 388 4.56 12.20 -18.70
C VAL A 388 4.09 10.79 -19.05
N ILE A 389 4.56 10.23 -20.18
CA ILE A 389 4.17 8.88 -20.59
C ILE A 389 4.73 7.84 -19.60
N GLY A 390 5.97 8.01 -19.15
CA GLY A 390 6.58 7.18 -18.11
C GLY A 390 5.79 7.20 -16.80
N ALA A 391 5.44 8.39 -16.31
CA ALA A 391 4.65 8.60 -15.09
C ALA A 391 3.23 8.03 -15.22
N MET A 392 2.58 8.22 -16.38
CA MET A 392 1.24 7.72 -16.68
C MET A 392 1.12 6.20 -16.45
N ILE A 393 2.18 5.44 -16.78
CA ILE A 393 2.23 3.98 -16.64
C ILE A 393 2.76 3.54 -15.27
N THR A 394 3.71 4.26 -14.70
CA THR A 394 4.38 3.84 -13.47
C THR A 394 3.62 4.20 -12.18
N PHE A 395 2.93 5.34 -12.12
CA PHE A 395 2.16 5.73 -10.94
C PHE A 395 1.11 4.69 -10.52
N PRO A 396 0.29 4.11 -11.44
CA PRO A 396 -0.66 3.06 -11.09
C PRO A 396 -0.03 1.81 -10.51
N ILE A 397 1.15 1.43 -11.00
CA ILE A 397 1.85 0.21 -10.58
C ILE A 397 2.33 0.39 -9.14
N THR A 398 3.03 1.48 -8.84
CA THR A 398 3.58 1.73 -7.50
C THR A 398 2.48 1.97 -6.46
N ALA A 399 1.45 2.74 -6.80
CA ALA A 399 0.29 2.95 -5.94
C ALA A 399 -0.48 1.63 -5.74
N GLY A 400 -0.75 0.89 -6.82
CA GLY A 400 -1.46 -0.38 -6.78
C GLY A 400 -0.79 -1.41 -5.87
N VAL A 401 0.52 -1.59 -6.03
CA VAL A 401 1.31 -2.50 -5.19
C VAL A 401 1.27 -2.09 -3.71
N THR A 402 1.40 -0.79 -3.42
CA THR A 402 1.40 -0.28 -2.04
C THR A 402 0.05 -0.51 -1.35
N VAL A 403 -1.06 -0.30 -2.07
CA VAL A 403 -2.42 -0.57 -1.56
C VAL A 403 -2.66 -2.05 -1.38
N LEU A 404 -2.25 -2.89 -2.33
CA LEU A 404 -2.39 -4.34 -2.23
C LEU A 404 -1.55 -4.93 -1.09
N LEU A 405 -0.36 -4.38 -0.85
CA LEU A 405 0.45 -4.71 0.33
C LEU A 405 -0.27 -4.34 1.63
N TYR A 406 -0.91 -3.17 1.68
CA TYR A 406 -1.72 -2.78 2.83
C TYR A 406 -2.87 -3.77 3.07
N ILE A 407 -3.60 -4.14 2.02
CA ILE A 407 -4.71 -5.11 2.12
C ILE A 407 -4.19 -6.50 2.54
N ASP A 408 -3.07 -6.97 1.97
CA ASP A 408 -2.42 -8.23 2.36
C ASP A 408 -2.03 -8.24 3.84
N GLN A 409 -1.39 -7.17 4.34
CA GLN A 409 -1.03 -7.08 5.75
C GLN A 409 -2.27 -7.05 6.65
N ARG A 410 -3.34 -6.37 6.22
CA ARG A 410 -4.59 -6.34 6.96
C ARG A 410 -5.24 -7.73 7.04
N ILE A 411 -5.28 -8.48 5.94
CA ILE A 411 -5.77 -9.87 5.93
C ILE A 411 -4.95 -10.73 6.89
N ARG A 412 -3.61 -10.66 6.81
CA ARG A 412 -2.71 -11.48 7.65
C ARG A 412 -2.73 -11.16 9.13
N ARG A 413 -2.95 -9.88 9.50
CA ARG A 413 -2.83 -9.40 10.89
C ARG A 413 -4.17 -9.22 11.59
N GLU A 414 -5.25 -8.99 10.85
CA GLU A 414 -6.56 -8.67 11.41
C GLU A 414 -7.60 -9.76 11.13
N ALA A 415 -7.21 -10.90 10.52
CA ALA A 415 -8.08 -12.03 10.20
C ALA A 415 -9.40 -11.63 9.50
N LEU A 416 -9.28 -10.71 8.54
CA LEU A 416 -10.40 -10.20 7.73
C LEU A 416 -11.05 -11.33 6.90
N ASP A 417 -10.33 -12.43 6.70
CA ASP A 417 -10.79 -13.68 6.12
C ASP A 417 -11.84 -14.39 6.99
N LEU A 418 -11.77 -14.30 8.32
CA LEU A 418 -12.79 -14.85 9.22
C LEU A 418 -14.08 -14.04 9.19
N GLU A 419 -13.98 -12.71 9.11
CA GLU A 419 -15.15 -11.83 8.97
C GLU A 419 -15.80 -11.96 7.59
N LEU A 420 -15.00 -12.11 6.52
CA LEU A 420 -15.49 -12.37 5.18
C LEU A 420 -16.08 -13.77 5.02
N ALA A 421 -15.51 -14.80 5.65
CA ALA A 421 -16.09 -16.16 5.68
C ALA A 421 -17.41 -16.20 6.46
N ARG A 422 -17.53 -15.40 7.52
CA ARG A 422 -18.77 -15.21 8.27
C ARG A 422 -19.81 -14.42 7.47
N ALA A 423 -19.42 -13.36 6.77
CA ALA A 423 -20.30 -12.56 5.91
C ALA A 423 -20.73 -13.31 4.63
N ALA A 424 -19.94 -14.28 4.17
CA ALA A 424 -20.27 -15.16 3.04
C ALA A 424 -21.09 -16.41 3.42
N GLY A 425 -21.49 -16.55 4.70
CA GLY A 425 -22.41 -17.60 5.14
C GLY A 425 -21.85 -19.03 5.15
N ILE A 426 -20.53 -19.22 5.23
CA ILE A 426 -19.90 -20.56 5.14
C ILE A 426 -19.92 -21.30 6.50
N GLN A 427 -20.63 -20.80 7.50
CA GLN A 427 -20.88 -21.51 8.76
C GLN A 427 -22.37 -21.56 9.05
N ASP A 428 -23.07 -22.54 8.47
CA ASP A 428 -23.86 -23.55 9.21
C ASP A 428 -24.69 -24.42 8.25
N HIS A 429 -24.11 -25.51 7.75
CA HIS A 429 -24.85 -26.70 7.35
C HIS A 429 -24.24 -27.88 8.09
N GLY A 430 -24.41 -27.86 9.41
CA GLY A 430 -23.84 -28.84 10.32
C GLY A 430 -24.79 -29.27 11.45
N THR A 431 -26.10 -29.27 11.23
CA THR A 431 -27.03 -30.02 12.10
C THR A 431 -28.01 -30.81 11.24
N GLY A 432 -27.81 -32.12 11.19
CA GLY A 432 -28.68 -33.06 10.48
C GLY A 432 -30.09 -33.03 11.04
N ALA A 433 -31.06 -32.79 10.17
CA ALA A 433 -32.44 -33.20 10.39
C ALA A 433 -32.53 -34.69 10.05
N THR A 434 -32.54 -35.55 11.06
CA THR A 434 -32.96 -36.94 10.93
C THR A 434 -34.46 -36.95 10.60
N PRO A 435 -34.91 -37.57 9.48
CA PRO A 435 -36.33 -37.75 9.26
C PRO A 435 -36.83 -38.83 10.23
N GLY A 436 -37.68 -38.44 11.18
CA GLY A 436 -38.39 -39.36 12.05
C GLY A 436 -39.47 -40.12 11.27
N SER A 437 -39.44 -41.44 11.47
CA SER A 437 -40.42 -42.46 11.09
C SER A 437 -41.84 -42.19 11.60
#